data_AF-S7SVW1-F1
#
_entry.id   AF-S7SVW1-F1
#
_cell.length_a   1.000
_cell.length_b   1.000
_cell.length_c   1.000
_cell.angle_alpha   90.00
_cell.angle_beta   90.00
_cell.angle_gamma   90.00
#
_symmetry.space_group_name_H-M   'P 1'
#
loop_
_entity.id
_entity.type
_entity.pdbx_description
1 polymer ?
#
loop_
_entity_poly.entity_id
_entity_poly.type
_entity_poly.pdbx_seq_one_letter_code
_entity_poly.pdbx_strand_id
1 'polypeptide(L)'
;MKEEIVLVKIHHTLAEGKDYYEAIRGNWLINERRFPYIQYVVGINHGKIVCAFRPEKWETIEEKGQKKRRFEGVEAPVEVLQKLRRKESEIARRFKGQNPVRYLSLDELEKM
;
A
#
# COMPACT_ATOMS: atom_id res chain seq x y z
N MET A 1 2.48 -14.43 13.52
CA MET A 1 3.65 -13.61 13.15
C MET A 1 3.18 -12.19 12.89
N LYS A 2 4.06 -11.18 12.94
CA LYS A 2 3.66 -9.80 12.60
C LYS A 2 3.63 -9.70 11.09
N GLU A 3 2.45 -9.79 10.49
CA GLU A 3 2.27 -9.62 9.05
C GLU A 3 1.46 -8.36 8.78
N GLU A 4 1.96 -7.52 7.89
CA GLU A 4 1.44 -6.18 7.65
C GLU A 4 1.08 -5.97 6.18
N ILE A 5 0.12 -5.08 5.98
CA ILE A 5 -0.35 -4.54 4.71
C ILE A 5 -0.03 -3.05 4.74
N VAL A 6 0.65 -2.57 3.72
CA VAL A 6 0.81 -1.14 3.49
C VAL A 6 -0.33 -0.65 2.63
N LEU A 7 -1.01 0.39 3.09
CA LEU A 7 -2.10 1.04 2.40
C LEU A 7 -1.58 2.39 1.88
N VAL A 8 -1.80 2.66 0.59
CA VAL A 8 -1.20 3.81 -0.09
C VAL A 8 -2.24 4.57 -0.89
N LYS A 9 -2.36 5.87 -0.66
CA LYS A 9 -3.16 6.76 -1.54
C LYS A 9 -2.42 7.01 -2.84
N ILE A 10 -3.04 6.66 -3.97
CA ILE A 10 -2.45 6.77 -5.30
C ILE A 10 -3.21 7.72 -6.24
N HIS A 11 -4.23 8.44 -5.74
CA HIS A 11 -5.12 9.27 -6.57
C HIS A 11 -4.39 10.36 -7.35
N HIS A 12 -3.38 11.02 -6.75
CA HIS A 12 -2.58 12.03 -7.46
C HIS A 12 -1.77 11.43 -8.60
N THR A 13 -1.13 10.28 -8.35
CA THR A 13 -0.29 9.62 -9.34
C THR A 13 -1.09 9.06 -10.50
N LEU A 14 -2.31 8.55 -10.24
CA LEU A 14 -3.23 8.13 -11.29
C LEU A 14 -3.72 9.32 -12.14
N ALA A 15 -3.93 10.48 -11.53
CA ALA A 15 -4.32 11.69 -12.26
C ALA A 15 -3.23 12.19 -13.22
N GLU A 16 -1.97 11.80 -13.01
CA GLU A 16 -0.86 12.04 -13.95
C GLU A 16 -0.84 11.07 -15.15
N GLY A 17 -1.80 10.14 -15.25
CA GLY A 17 -1.91 9.18 -16.36
C GLY A 17 -1.12 7.90 -16.18
N LYS A 18 -0.53 7.68 -14.99
CA LYS A 18 0.19 6.43 -14.67
C LYS A 18 -0.77 5.27 -14.43
N ASP A 19 -0.32 4.05 -14.71
CA ASP A 19 -1.10 2.85 -14.40
C ASP A 19 -1.10 2.51 -12.89
N TYR A 20 -1.88 1.50 -12.48
CA TYR A 20 -1.97 1.12 -11.07
C TYR A 20 -0.65 0.62 -10.47
N TYR A 21 0.16 -0.10 -11.25
CA TYR A 21 1.43 -0.62 -10.77
C TYR A 21 2.46 0.50 -10.63
N GLU A 22 2.59 1.36 -11.64
CA GLU A 22 3.43 2.55 -11.61
C GLU A 22 3.05 3.49 -10.46
N ALA A 23 1.74 3.66 -10.24
CA ALA A 23 1.23 4.51 -9.19
C ALA A 23 1.54 3.97 -7.79
N ILE A 24 1.49 2.66 -7.58
CA ILE A 24 1.69 2.05 -6.26
C ILE A 24 3.15 1.70 -5.96
N ARG A 25 3.98 1.37 -6.97
CA ARG A 25 5.40 1.00 -6.76
C ARG A 25 6.29 2.16 -6.29
N GLY A 26 5.74 3.38 -6.26
CA GLY A 26 6.45 4.65 -6.13
C GLY A 26 7.27 4.84 -4.85
N ASN A 27 7.88 6.02 -4.74
CA ASN A 27 8.87 6.36 -3.71
C ASN A 27 8.17 6.75 -2.39
N TRP A 28 7.77 5.77 -1.59
CA TRP A 28 7.03 6.00 -0.35
C TRP A 28 7.93 6.16 0.87
N LEU A 29 7.51 7.02 1.80
CA LEU A 29 8.14 7.13 3.12
C LEU A 29 7.61 6.01 4.04
N ILE A 30 8.22 4.84 3.95
CA ILE A 30 7.87 3.65 4.74
C ILE A 30 8.97 3.38 5.77
N ASN A 31 8.57 2.97 6.97
CA ASN A 31 9.52 2.60 8.03
C ASN A 31 10.22 1.28 7.69
N GLU A 32 11.54 1.30 7.62
CA GLU A 32 12.36 0.13 7.25
C GLU A 32 12.22 -1.08 8.16
N ARG A 33 11.92 -0.84 9.44
CA ARG A 33 11.71 -1.92 10.41
C ARG A 33 10.46 -2.74 10.10
N ARG A 34 9.60 -2.27 9.19
CA ARG A 34 8.36 -2.95 8.79
C ARG A 34 8.54 -3.85 7.57
N PHE A 35 9.56 -3.64 6.73
CA PHE A 35 9.68 -4.36 5.45
C PHE A 35 9.63 -5.88 5.57
N PRO A 36 10.32 -6.52 6.54
CA PRO A 36 10.27 -7.98 6.66
C PRO A 36 8.87 -8.54 6.93
N TYR A 37 7.95 -7.68 7.35
CA TYR A 37 6.59 -8.02 7.76
C TYR A 37 5.56 -7.66 6.69
N ILE A 38 5.90 -6.83 5.69
CA ILE A 38 4.94 -6.38 4.69
C ILE A 38 4.69 -7.51 3.68
N GLN A 39 3.47 -8.04 3.69
CA GLN A 39 3.02 -9.07 2.76
C GLN A 39 2.35 -8.47 1.52
N TYR A 40 1.70 -7.32 1.67
CA TYR A 40 0.94 -6.69 0.59
C TYR A 40 1.06 -5.17 0.60
N VAL A 41 1.02 -4.57 -0.58
CA VAL A 41 0.86 -3.13 -0.78
C VAL A 41 -0.44 -2.88 -1.53
N VAL A 42 -1.30 -2.03 -1.01
CA VAL A 42 -2.67 -1.82 -1.48
C VAL A 42 -2.88 -0.37 -1.89
N GLY A 43 -3.33 -0.18 -3.12
CA GLY A 43 -3.59 1.13 -3.71
C GLY A 43 -5.01 1.59 -3.45
N ILE A 44 -5.14 2.81 -2.94
CA ILE A 44 -6.41 3.45 -2.62
C ILE A 44 -6.57 4.71 -3.47
N ASN A 45 -7.68 4.78 -4.20
CA ASN A 45 -8.06 5.91 -5.01
C ASN A 45 -9.40 6.48 -4.51
N HIS A 46 -9.43 7.73 -4.03
CA HIS A 46 -10.63 8.36 -3.49
C HIS A 46 -11.42 7.50 -2.48
N GLY A 47 -10.70 6.78 -1.61
CA GLY A 47 -11.30 5.87 -0.61
C GLY A 47 -11.69 4.49 -1.15
N LYS A 48 -11.48 4.23 -2.45
CA LYS A 48 -11.71 2.94 -3.08
C LYS A 48 -10.44 2.11 -3.19
N ILE A 49 -10.52 0.82 -2.88
CA ILE A 49 -9.41 -0.12 -3.03
C ILE A 49 -9.37 -0.62 -4.48
N VAL A 50 -8.37 -0.14 -5.23
CA VAL A 50 -8.29 -0.33 -6.68
C VAL A 50 -7.35 -1.47 -7.08
N CYS A 51 -6.24 -1.64 -6.36
CA CYS A 51 -5.23 -2.65 -6.68
C CYS A 51 -4.52 -3.15 -5.41
N ALA A 52 -3.89 -4.32 -5.50
CA ALA A 52 -3.05 -4.89 -4.45
C ALA A 52 -1.91 -5.69 -5.09
N PHE A 53 -0.71 -5.58 -4.52
CA PHE A 53 0.49 -6.25 -5.00
C PHE A 53 1.25 -6.92 -3.86
N ARG A 54 1.92 -8.02 -4.15
CA ARG A 54 2.87 -8.67 -3.26
C ARG A 54 4.28 -8.15 -3.58
N PRO A 55 4.92 -7.38 -2.69
CA PRO A 55 6.28 -6.93 -2.92
C PRO A 55 7.25 -8.12 -2.82
N GLU A 56 8.15 -8.24 -3.78
CA GLU A 56 9.19 -9.27 -3.82
C GLU A 56 10.57 -8.68 -3.50
N LYS A 57 10.78 -7.41 -3.86
CA LYS A 57 12.00 -6.66 -3.58
C LYS A 57 11.68 -5.26 -3.12
N TRP A 58 12.50 -4.75 -2.22
CA TRP A 58 12.46 -3.36 -1.76
C TRP A 58 13.77 -2.66 -2.10
N GLU A 59 13.64 -1.47 -2.67
CA GLU A 59 14.75 -0.60 -3.02
C GLU A 59 14.68 0.69 -2.22
N THR A 60 15.86 1.27 -1.97
CA THR A 60 15.98 2.55 -1.27
C THR A 60 16.37 3.61 -2.27
N ILE A 61 15.49 4.58 -2.46
CA ILE A 61 15.75 5.72 -3.33
C ILE A 61 15.98 6.93 -2.43
N GLU A 62 17.14 7.55 -2.54
CA GLU A 62 17.42 8.81 -1.87
C GLU A 62 17.00 9.96 -2.77
N GLU A 63 16.03 10.75 -2.31
CA GLU A 63 15.50 11.88 -3.05
C GLU A 63 15.44 13.09 -2.12
N LYS A 64 16.15 14.17 -2.48
CA LYS A 64 16.22 15.42 -1.68
C LYS A 64 16.62 15.17 -0.21
N GLY A 65 17.56 14.24 0.02
CA GLY A 65 18.02 13.86 1.36
C GLY A 65 17.05 12.98 2.16
N GLN A 66 15.95 12.54 1.56
CA GLN A 66 15.01 11.60 2.18
C GLN A 66 15.13 10.22 1.55
N LYS A 67 15.24 9.20 2.41
CA LYS A 67 15.22 7.79 2.00
C LYS A 67 13.77 7.34 1.79
N LYS A 68 13.35 7.29 0.53
CA LYS A 68 12.08 6.75 0.09
C LYS A 68 12.27 5.31 -0.36
N ARG A 69 11.16 4.58 -0.45
CA ARG A 69 11.16 3.13 -0.66
C ARG A 69 10.26 2.81 -1.82
N ARG A 70 10.84 2.13 -2.79
CA ARG A 70 10.18 1.59 -3.97
C ARG A 70 10.16 0.08 -3.82
N PHE A 71 9.13 -0.57 -4.34
CA PHE A 71 9.11 -2.01 -4.41
C PHE A 71 9.00 -2.49 -5.87
N GLU A 72 9.42 -3.72 -6.07
CA GLU A 72 9.08 -4.52 -7.25
C GLU A 72 8.31 -5.74 -6.78
N GLY A 73 7.27 -6.11 -7.53
CA GLY A 73 6.42 -7.21 -7.13
C GLY A 73 5.38 -7.56 -8.18
N VAL A 74 4.54 -8.51 -7.81
CA VAL A 74 3.50 -9.06 -8.67
C VAL A 74 2.11 -8.73 -8.12
N GLU A 75 1.08 -8.81 -8.96
CA GLU A 75 -0.29 -8.66 -8.49
C GLU A 75 -0.60 -9.64 -7.36
N ALA A 76 -1.29 -9.16 -6.34
CA ALA A 76 -1.77 -10.02 -5.27
C ALA A 76 -2.91 -10.92 -5.81
N PRO A 77 -3.11 -12.11 -5.22
CA PRO A 77 -4.25 -12.95 -5.56
C PRO A 77 -5.56 -12.19 -5.49
N VAL A 78 -6.47 -12.44 -6.44
CA VAL A 78 -7.77 -11.74 -6.53
C VAL A 78 -8.57 -11.82 -5.23
N GLU A 79 -8.44 -12.93 -4.50
CA GLU A 79 -9.08 -13.17 -3.20
C GLU A 79 -8.65 -12.15 -2.14
N VAL A 80 -7.37 -11.75 -2.13
CA VAL A 80 -6.84 -10.73 -1.21
C VAL A 80 -7.49 -9.38 -1.50
N LEU A 81 -7.55 -9.01 -2.78
CA LEU A 81 -8.18 -7.77 -3.22
C LEU A 81 -9.68 -7.74 -2.89
N GLN A 82 -10.39 -8.85 -3.10
CA GLN A 82 -11.80 -8.97 -2.73
C GLN A 82 -12.02 -8.88 -1.22
N LYS A 83 -11.20 -9.54 -0.40
CA LYS A 83 -11.26 -9.46 1.07
C LYS A 83 -11.09 -8.03 1.56
N LEU A 84 -10.11 -7.31 1.00
CA LEU A 84 -9.87 -5.89 1.29
C LEU A 84 -11.06 -5.01 0.88
N ARG A 85 -11.61 -5.20 -0.33
CA ARG A 85 -12.77 -4.43 -0.81
C ARG A 85 -14.02 -4.60 0.04
N ARG A 86 -14.23 -5.78 0.64
CA ARG A 86 -15.35 -6.01 1.58
C ARG A 86 -15.27 -5.15 2.85
N LYS A 87 -14.07 -4.67 3.20
CA LYS A 87 -13.77 -3.84 4.38
C LYS A 87 -13.30 -2.44 3.99
N GLU A 88 -13.62 -2.01 2.77
CA GLU A 88 -13.12 -0.77 2.18
C GLU A 88 -13.50 0.46 3.01
N SER A 89 -14.74 0.52 3.50
CA SER A 89 -15.23 1.63 4.32
C SER A 89 -14.42 1.81 5.59
N GLU A 90 -14.10 0.72 6.28
CA GLU A 90 -13.32 0.71 7.51
C GLU A 90 -11.85 1.05 7.24
N ILE A 91 -11.28 0.52 6.15
CA ILE A 91 -9.91 0.82 5.70
C ILE A 91 -9.79 2.30 5.32
N ALA A 92 -10.74 2.86 4.57
CA ALA A 92 -10.75 4.25 4.15
C ALA A 92 -10.80 5.21 5.34
N ARG A 93 -11.56 4.88 6.39
CA ARG A 93 -11.66 5.67 7.64
C ARG A 93 -10.32 5.82 8.38
N ARG A 94 -9.33 4.95 8.13
CA ARG A 94 -7.97 5.04 8.71
C ARG A 94 -7.17 6.22 8.16
N PHE A 95 -7.54 6.72 6.98
CA PHE A 95 -6.85 7.85 6.36
C PHE A 95 -7.37 9.19 6.88
N LYS A 96 -7.06 9.49 8.14
CA LYS A 96 -7.25 10.84 8.72
C LYS A 96 -5.98 11.67 8.47
N GLY A 97 -6.12 12.85 7.84
CA GLY A 97 -5.00 13.78 7.56
C GLY A 97 -4.27 13.54 6.23
N GLN A 98 -3.12 14.22 6.07
CA GLN A 98 -2.39 14.33 4.79
C GLN A 98 -1.47 13.14 4.47
N ASN A 99 -1.02 12.36 5.47
CA ASN A 99 -0.07 11.28 5.21
C ASN A 99 -0.71 10.18 4.31
N PRO A 100 -0.16 9.91 3.11
CA PRO A 100 -0.72 8.99 2.13
C PRO A 100 -0.46 7.51 2.42
N VAL A 101 0.34 7.18 3.45
CA VAL A 101 0.71 5.81 3.81
C VAL A 101 0.07 5.43 5.16
N ARG A 102 -0.58 4.28 5.22
CA ARG A 102 -1.06 3.64 6.46
C ARG A 102 -0.66 2.18 6.50
N TYR A 103 -0.80 1.59 7.68
CA TYR A 103 -0.48 0.19 7.93
C TYR A 103 -1.71 -0.51 8.52
N LEU A 104 -1.86 -1.78 8.20
CA LEU A 104 -2.90 -2.67 8.71
C LEU A 104 -2.27 -4.04 8.87
N SER A 105 -2.39 -4.69 10.03
CA SER A 105 -1.95 -6.08 10.15
C SER A 105 -2.96 -7.04 9.49
N LEU A 106 -2.50 -8.22 9.05
CA LEU A 106 -3.40 -9.24 8.53
C LEU A 106 -4.42 -9.70 9.59
N ASP A 107 -4.00 -9.84 10.84
CA ASP A 107 -4.88 -10.17 11.97
C ASP A 107 -5.97 -9.11 12.20
N GLU A 108 -5.64 -7.82 12.10
CA GLU A 108 -6.65 -6.75 12.16
C GLU A 108 -7.65 -6.88 11.01
N LEU A 109 -7.19 -7.16 9.77
CA LEU A 109 -8.09 -7.33 8.62
C LEU A 109 -9.08 -8.48 8.82
N GLU A 110 -8.70 -9.52 9.55
CA GLU A 110 -9.57 -10.67 9.86
C GLU A 110 -10.60 -10.40 10.95
N LYS A 111 -10.30 -9.46 11.85
CA LYS A 111 -11.17 -9.08 12.98
C LYS A 111 -12.13 -7.94 12.64
N MET A 112 -11.89 -7.22 11.55
CA MET A 112 -12.79 -6.18 11.01
C MET A 112 -14.05 -6.80 10.42
#